data_AF-A0A916CBM4-F1
#
_entry.id   AF-A0A916CBM4-F1
#
_cell.length_a   1.000
_cell.length_b   1.000
_cell.length_c   1.000
_cell.angle_alpha   90.00
_cell.angle_beta   90.00
_cell.angle_gamma   90.00
#
_symmetry.space_group_name_H-M   'P 1'
#
loop_
_entity.id
_entity.type
_entity.pdbx_description
1 polymer ?
#
loop_
_entity_poly.entity_id
_entity_poly.type
_entity_poly.pdbx_seq_one_letter_code
_entity_poly.pdbx_strand_id
1 'polypeptide(L)' 'MSLLLPHQMLIQNLAGTISADNKRVYISREKALAYLREITGKDFGDDVKAWSQWVGTHKNEFYELMQQKCVKISV' A
#
# COMPACT_ATOMS: atom_id res chain seq x y z
N MET A 1 -16.69 -2.31 12.12
CA MET A 1 -15.34 -2.62 11.60
C MET A 1 -15.16 -1.84 10.30
N SER A 2 -14.35 -0.78 10.30
CA SER A 2 -14.09 -0.02 9.07
C SER A 2 -13.14 -0.83 8.18
N LEU A 3 -13.59 -1.20 6.99
CA LEU A 3 -12.76 -1.84 5.97
C LEU A 3 -11.74 -0.81 5.48
N LEU A 4 -10.46 -1.06 5.77
CA LEU A 4 -9.39 -0.25 5.19
C LEU A 4 -9.34 -0.51 3.68
N LEU A 5 -9.26 0.58 2.90
CA LEU A 5 -9.00 0.46 1.47
C LEU A 5 -7.56 -0.05 1.26
N PRO A 6 -7.29 -0.76 0.14
CA PRO A 6 -5.98 -1.37 -0.11
C PRO A 6 -4.79 -0.41 0.06
N HIS A 7 -4.89 0.81 -0.47
CA HIS A 7 -3.85 1.82 -0.33
C HIS A 7 -3.68 2.26 1.14
N GLN A 8 -4.77 2.46 1.88
CA GLN A 8 -4.72 2.85 3.29
C GLN A 8 -4.07 1.76 4.14
N MET A 9 -4.38 0.49 3.85
CA MET A 9 -3.74 -0.65 4.50
C MET A 9 -2.22 -0.61 4.31
N LEU A 10 -1.73 -0.40 3.09
CA LEU A 10 -0.29 -0.34 2.83
C LEU A 10 0.38 0.85 3.53
N ILE A 11 -0.22 2.04 3.46
CA ILE A 11 0.31 3.23 4.14
C ILE A 11 0.34 3.05 5.66
N GLN A 12 -0.72 2.48 6.26
CA GLN A 12 -0.79 2.27 7.71
C GLN A 12 0.16 1.17 8.19
N ASN A 13 0.38 0.11 7.41
CA ASN A 13 1.41 -0.88 7.73
C ASN A 13 2.82 -0.30 7.60
N LEU A 14 3.07 0.56 6.59
CA LEU A 14 4.33 1.30 6.48
C LEU A 14 4.54 2.20 7.70
N ALA A 15 3.48 2.88 8.15
CA ALA A 15 3.50 3.72 9.35
C ALA A 15 3.62 2.92 10.66
N GLY A 16 3.45 1.59 10.63
CA GLY A 16 3.46 0.75 11.82
C GLY A 16 2.23 0.93 12.73
N THR A 17 1.13 1.48 12.21
CA THR A 17 -0.08 1.75 13.02
C THR A 17 -1.02 0.55 13.13
N ILE A 18 -0.86 -0.47 12.29
CA ILE A 18 -1.66 -1.71 12.33
C ILE A 18 -0.98 -2.70 13.28
N SER A 19 -1.69 -3.14 14.32
CA SER A 19 -1.22 -4.19 15.22
C SER A 19 -1.08 -5.54 14.50
N ALA A 20 -0.05 -6.30 14.86
CA ALA A 20 0.16 -7.67 14.42
C ALA A 20 -0.96 -8.64 14.83
N ASP A 21 -1.81 -8.27 15.79
CA ASP A 21 -2.99 -9.04 16.18
C ASP A 21 -4.08 -8.99 15.11
N ASN A 22 -4.10 -7.93 14.29
CA ASN A 22 -5.03 -7.78 13.19
C ASN A 22 -4.53 -8.52 11.94
N LYS A 23 -4.54 -9.86 12.00
CA LYS A 23 -4.03 -10.76 10.96
C LYS A 23 -4.63 -10.55 9.57
N ARG A 24 -5.82 -9.93 9.46
CA ARG A 24 -6.49 -9.70 8.18
C ARG A 24 -5.81 -8.63 7.33
N VAL A 25 -5.24 -7.60 7.96
CA VAL A 25 -4.68 -6.43 7.26
C VAL A 25 -3.22 -6.18 7.63
N TYR A 26 -2.70 -6.84 8.65
CA TYR A 26 -1.31 -6.71 9.06
C TYR A 26 -0.36 -7.33 8.05
N ILE A 27 0.62 -6.53 7.63
CA ILE A 27 1.84 -6.96 6.95
C ILE A 27 3.02 -6.21 7.56
N SER A 28 4.23 -6.73 7.42
CA SER A 28 5.42 -6.00 7.90
C SER A 28 5.61 -4.69 7.14
N ARG A 29 6.25 -3.72 7.80
CA ARG A 29 6.62 -2.43 7.21
C ARG A 29 7.37 -2.60 5.88
N GLU A 30 8.34 -3.50 5.87
CA GLU A 30 9.15 -3.80 4.68
C GLU A 30 8.31 -4.33 3.51
N LYS A 31 7.34 -5.22 3.80
CA LYS A 31 6.43 -5.73 2.77
C LYS A 31 5.52 -4.62 2.25
N ALA A 32 5.02 -3.76 3.14
CA ALA A 32 4.20 -2.62 2.72
C ALA A 32 4.98 -1.69 1.78
N LEU A 33 6.23 -1.39 2.11
CA LEU A 33 7.12 -0.60 1.25
C LEU A 33 7.38 -1.29 -0.10
N ALA A 34 7.67 -2.58 -0.09
CA ALA A 34 7.91 -3.36 -1.30
C ALA A 34 6.69 -3.32 -2.24
N TYR A 35 5.48 -3.52 -1.70
CA TYR A 35 4.25 -3.42 -2.49
C TYR A 35 4.01 -2.01 -3.02
N LEU A 36 4.22 -0.98 -2.21
CA LEU A 36 4.08 0.42 -2.67
C LEU A 36 5.01 0.71 -3.85
N ARG A 37 6.27 0.27 -3.77
CA ARG A 37 7.25 0.39 -4.86
C ARG A 37 6.84 -0.41 -6.09
N GLU A 38 6.44 -1.66 -5.91
CA GLU A 38 6.08 -2.55 -7.01
C GLU A 38 4.84 -2.06 -7.79
N ILE A 39 3.83 -1.57 -7.07
CA ILE A 39 2.59 -1.07 -7.64
C ILE A 39 2.84 0.25 -8.37
N THR A 40 3.49 1.21 -7.70
CA THR A 40 3.60 2.58 -8.20
C THR A 40 4.80 2.83 -9.11
N GLY A 41 5.82 1.98 -9.04
CA GLY A 41 7.13 2.23 -9.64
C GLY A 41 7.87 3.43 -9.04
N LYS A 42 7.39 3.98 -7.91
CA LYS A 42 8.02 5.10 -7.19
C LYS A 42 8.81 4.58 -6.00
N ASP A 43 9.81 5.34 -5.57
CA ASP A 43 10.53 5.09 -4.35
C ASP A 43 10.69 6.37 -3.53
N PHE A 44 9.91 6.50 -2.47
CA PHE A 44 10.05 7.56 -1.46
C PHE A 44 10.77 7.05 -0.19
N GLY A 45 11.35 5.85 -0.26
CA GLY A 45 11.88 5.16 0.90
C GLY A 45 10.81 4.96 1.97
N ASP A 46 11.21 5.15 3.21
CA ASP A 46 10.39 4.99 4.42
C ASP A 46 9.52 6.22 4.77
N ASP A 47 9.48 7.24 3.89
CA ASP A 47 8.72 8.47 4.13
C ASP A 47 7.22 8.25 3.94
N VAL A 48 6.56 7.92 5.04
CA VAL A 48 5.10 7.73 5.13
C VAL A 48 4.33 8.97 4.64
N LYS A 49 4.84 10.18 4.89
CA LYS A 49 4.16 11.42 4.50
C LYS A 49 4.20 11.60 2.99
N ALA A 50 5.36 11.38 2.37
CA ALA A 50 5.50 11.43 0.92
C ALA A 50 4.60 10.39 0.23
N TRP A 51 4.59 9.16 0.75
CA TRP A 51 3.71 8.10 0.25
C TRP A 51 2.23 8.46 0.39
N SER A 52 1.81 8.94 1.55
CA SER A 52 0.42 9.34 1.82
C SER A 52 -0.03 10.48 0.91
N GLN A 53 0.83 11.49 0.71
CA GLN A 53 0.56 12.61 -0.18
C GLN A 53 0.43 12.13 -1.63
N TRP A 54 1.38 11.34 -2.13
CA TRP A 54 1.36 10.86 -3.51
C TRP A 54 0.12 10.01 -3.78
N VAL A 55 -0.17 9.03 -2.92
CA VAL A 55 -1.36 8.15 -3.03
C VAL A 55 -2.66 8.95 -2.89
N GLY A 56 -2.69 9.98 -2.04
CA GLY A 56 -3.84 10.86 -1.89
C GLY A 56 -4.15 11.65 -3.16
N THR A 57 -3.11 12.16 -3.84
CA THR A 57 -3.26 12.89 -5.10
C THR A 57 -3.55 11.96 -6.28
N HIS A 58 -2.95 10.77 -6.32
CA HIS A 58 -3.02 9.82 -7.45
C HIS A 58 -3.86 8.59 -7.12
N LYS A 59 -4.95 8.77 -6.35
CA LYS A 59 -5.74 7.66 -5.82
C LYS A 59 -6.30 6.73 -6.91
N ASN A 60 -6.81 7.30 -8.01
CA ASN A 60 -7.36 6.52 -9.13
C ASN A 60 -6.26 5.75 -9.86
N GLU A 61 -5.15 6.43 -10.18
CA GLU A 61 -3.97 5.83 -10.80
C GLU A 61 -3.44 4.65 -9.97
N PHE A 62 -3.36 4.82 -8.64
CA PHE A 62 -2.93 3.74 -7.75
C PHE A 62 -3.80 2.49 -7.87
N TYR A 63 -5.12 2.64 -7.98
CA TYR A 63 -6.03 1.50 -8.14
C TYR A 63 -5.91 0.85 -9.52
N GLU A 64 -5.77 1.65 -10.57
CA GLU A 64 -5.54 1.15 -11.93
C GLU A 64 -4.24 0.33 -11.99
N LEU A 65 -3.16 0.86 -11.41
CA LEU A 65 -1.88 0.17 -11.31
C LEU A 65 -1.98 -1.13 -10.50
N MET A 66 -2.70 -1.12 -9.38
CA MET A 66 -2.92 -2.33 -8.59
C MET A 66 -3.70 -3.37 -9.39
N GLN A 67 -4.77 -3.00 -10.09
CA GLN A 67 -5.56 -3.92 -10.91
C GLN A 67 -4.70 -4.55 -12.02
N GLN A 68 -3.88 -3.76 -12.71
CA GLN A 68 -2.97 -4.26 -13.74
C GLN A 68 -1.97 -5.27 -13.18
N LYS A 69 -1.48 -5.07 -11.95
CA LYS A 69 -0.57 -6.01 -11.28
C LYS A 69 -1.28 -7.27 -10.82
N CYS A 70 -2.49 -7.18 -10.28
CA CYS A 70 -3.30 -8.34 -9.91
C CYS A 70 -3.66 -9.22 -11.11
N VAL A 71 -3.91 -8.63 -12.29
CA VAL A 71 -4.22 -9.38 -13.52
C VAL A 71 -3.00 -10.15 -14.06
N LYS A 72 -1.77 -9.67 -13.79
CA LYS A 72 -0.53 -10.30 -14.27
C LYS A 72 -0.07 -11.53 -13.47
N ILE A 73 -0.73 -11.87 -12.36
CA ILE A 73 -0.40 -13.05 -11.54
C ILE A 73 -1.29 -14.27 -11.91
N SER A 74 -2.22 -14.11 -12.87
CA SER A 74 -3.19 -15.15 -13.26
C SER A 74 -2.88 -15.83 -14.61
N VAL A 75 -1.61 -15.93 -15.03
CA VAL A 75 -1.21 -16.68 -16.22
C VAL A 75 -0.11 -17.67 -15.89
#